data_AF-A0A1H3TQ54-F1
#
_entry.id   AF-A0A1H3TQ54-F1
#
_cell.length_a   1.000
_cell.length_b   1.000
_cell.length_c   1.000
_cell.angle_alpha   90.00
_cell.angle_beta   90.00
_cell.angle_gamma   90.00
#
_symmetry.space_group_name_H-M   'P 1'
#
loop_
_entity.id
_entity.type
_entity.pdbx_description
1 polymer ?
#
loop_
_entity_poly.entity_id
_entity_poly.type
_entity_poly.pdbx_seq_one_letter_code
_entity_poly.pdbx_strand_id
1 'polypeptide(L)' 'MTEKPGKHLEEEPQEKRGAKGSRDEGSGKPSAGQAERPSGSADKKSDTSVLPQDPQDPDSPNLQSGG' A
#
# COMPACT_ATOMS: atom_id res chain seq x y z
N MET A 1 -17.27 -1.13 37.65
CA MET A 1 -17.45 0.01 36.72
C MET A 1 -16.06 0.48 36.34
N THR A 2 -15.62 0.21 35.11
CA THR A 2 -14.31 0.65 34.63
C THR A 2 -14.41 2.11 34.20
N GLU A 3 -13.98 3.01 35.08
CA GLU A 3 -13.86 4.42 34.76
C GLU A 3 -12.82 4.56 33.64
N LYS A 4 -13.23 5.13 32.50
CA LYS A 4 -12.31 5.38 31.39
C LYS A 4 -11.33 6.47 31.84
N PRO A 5 -10.01 6.27 31.72
CA PRO A 5 -9.02 7.28 32.09
C PRO A 5 -9.35 8.60 31.38
N GLY A 6 -9.32 9.71 32.12
CA GLY A 6 -9.51 11.06 31.57
C GLY A 6 -10.96 11.58 31.49
N LYS A 7 -11.99 10.78 31.80
CA LYS A 7 -13.40 11.23 31.75
C LYS A 7 -13.76 12.42 32.64
N HIS A 8 -12.96 12.70 33.65
CA HIS A 8 -13.18 13.77 34.63
C HIS A 8 -12.31 15.00 34.37
N LEU A 9 -11.43 14.96 33.37
CA LEU A 9 -10.52 16.05 33.04
C LEU A 9 -11.08 16.82 31.85
N GLU A 10 -11.18 18.14 31.99
CA GLU A 10 -11.47 19.02 30.86
C GLU A 10 -10.26 19.01 29.90
N GLU A 11 -10.53 18.85 28.61
CA GLU A 11 -9.46 18.82 27.60
C GLU A 11 -8.89 20.22 27.38
N GLU A 12 -7.55 20.31 27.37
CA GLU A 12 -6.88 21.56 27.01
C GLU A 12 -7.08 21.88 25.51
N PRO A 13 -7.38 23.15 25.17
CA PRO A 13 -7.53 23.56 23.78
C PRO A 13 -6.26 23.27 22.97
N GLN A 14 -6.42 22.57 21.85
CA GLN A 14 -5.32 22.35 20.92
C GLN A 14 -5.08 23.61 20.09
N GLU A 15 -3.82 23.95 19.87
CA GLU A 15 -3.46 25.05 18.98
C GLU A 15 -3.92 24.76 17.55
N LYS A 16 -4.11 25.84 16.77
CA LYS A 16 -4.48 25.70 15.37
C LYS A 16 -3.39 24.92 14.64
N ARG A 17 -3.82 23.98 13.80
CA ARG A 17 -2.91 23.33 12.83
C ARG A 17 -2.16 24.43 12.07
N GLY A 18 -0.85 24.27 11.94
CA GLY A 18 -0.01 25.17 11.16
C GLY A 18 -0.47 25.27 9.70
N ALA A 19 0.18 26.16 8.95
CA ALA A 19 -0.10 26.32 7.52
C ALA A 19 -0.03 24.98 6.77
N LYS A 20 -0.89 24.82 5.75
CA LYS A 20 -0.83 23.64 4.88
C LYS A 20 0.56 23.56 4.24
N GLY A 21 1.10 22.35 4.15
CA GLY A 21 2.39 22.12 3.50
C GLY A 21 2.35 22.41 1.99
N SER A 22 3.51 22.72 1.40
CA SER A 22 3.70 23.05 -0.01
C SER A 22 3.76 21.81 -0.90
N ARG A 23 2.79 20.90 -0.80
CA ARG A 23 2.77 19.74 -1.68
C ARG A 23 2.63 20.24 -3.12
N ASP A 24 3.68 20.08 -3.92
CA ASP A 24 3.64 20.30 -5.36
C ASP A 24 2.54 19.40 -5.94
N GLU A 25 1.62 19.98 -6.71
CA GLU A 25 0.54 19.23 -7.38
C GLU A 25 1.08 18.27 -8.45
N GLY A 26 2.40 18.33 -8.70
CA GLY A 26 3.07 17.59 -9.75
C GLY A 26 2.81 18.26 -11.10
N SER A 27 3.59 17.88 -12.10
CA SER A 27 3.39 18.36 -13.47
C SER A 27 1.98 18.00 -13.94
N GLY A 28 1.13 19.01 -14.21
CA GLY A 28 -0.18 18.83 -14.83
C GLY A 28 -0.13 18.30 -16.27
N LYS A 29 1.07 18.07 -16.80
CA LYS A 29 1.31 17.33 -18.03
C LYS A 29 1.73 15.90 -17.66
N PRO A 30 1.10 14.85 -18.22
CA PRO A 30 1.71 13.54 -18.17
C PRO A 30 3.12 13.69 -18.73
N SER A 31 4.12 13.11 -18.05
CA SER A 31 5.44 12.98 -18.62
C SER A 31 5.26 12.36 -20.00
N ALA A 32 5.67 13.07 -21.06
CA ALA A 32 5.78 12.51 -22.40
C ALA A 32 6.98 11.55 -22.41
N GLY A 33 6.94 10.55 -21.53
CA GLY A 33 7.77 9.37 -21.67
C GLY A 33 7.45 8.79 -23.03
N GLN A 34 8.47 8.62 -23.85
CA GLN A 34 8.36 8.11 -25.22
C GLN A 34 7.31 6.99 -25.26
N ALA A 35 6.30 7.18 -26.09
CA ALA A 35 5.16 6.29 -26.27
C ALA A 35 5.53 4.98 -27.00
N GLU A 36 6.74 4.47 -26.76
CA GLU A 36 7.29 3.27 -27.38
C GLU A 36 8.04 2.45 -26.33
N ARG A 37 7.35 2.10 -25.23
CA ARG A 37 7.77 0.90 -24.51
C ARG A 37 7.36 -0.27 -25.41
N PRO A 38 8.29 -1.13 -25.88
CA PRO A 38 7.91 -2.28 -26.67
C PRO A 38 6.89 -3.10 -25.89
N SER A 39 5.81 -3.52 -26.55
CA SER A 39 4.85 -4.45 -25.95
C SER A 39 5.63 -5.68 -25.51
N GLY A 40 5.59 -6.01 -24.21
CA GLY A 40 6.17 -7.26 -23.73
C GLY A 40 5.50 -8.42 -24.45
N SER A 41 6.25 -9.18 -25.24
CA SER A 41 5.77 -10.43 -25.80
C SER A 41 5.97 -11.53 -24.76
N ALA A 42 4.88 -12.07 -24.21
CA ALA A 42 4.92 -13.41 -23.66
C ALA A 42 4.88 -14.37 -24.85
N ASP A 43 5.88 -15.23 -25.00
CA ASP A 43 5.80 -16.32 -25.98
C ASP A 43 4.62 -17.22 -25.57
N LYS A 44 3.99 -17.92 -26.52
CA LYS A 44 2.92 -18.90 -26.20
C LYS A 44 3.37 -20.02 -25.24
N LYS A 45 4.69 -20.16 -25.04
CA LYS A 45 5.33 -21.10 -24.12
C LYS A 45 5.82 -20.43 -22.83
N SER A 46 5.67 -19.12 -22.70
CA SER A 46 5.99 -18.37 -21.47
C SER A 46 4.89 -18.63 -20.47
N ASP A 47 4.96 -19.80 -19.83
CA ASP A 47 4.23 -20.04 -18.60
C ASP A 47 4.88 -19.19 -17.50
N THR A 48 4.30 -18.03 -17.23
CA THR A 48 4.71 -17.17 -16.10
C THR A 48 4.03 -17.59 -14.81
N SER A 49 3.33 -18.72 -14.78
CA SER A 49 2.79 -19.24 -13.53
C SER A 49 3.94 -19.67 -12.62
N VAL A 50 3.94 -19.12 -11.42
CA VAL A 50 4.77 -19.63 -10.33
C VAL A 50 3.87 -20.58 -9.56
N LEU A 51 4.20 -21.86 -9.57
CA LEU A 51 3.51 -22.83 -8.72
C LEU A 51 3.80 -22.44 -7.26
N PRO A 52 2.77 -22.25 -6.41
CA PRO A 52 2.98 -22.05 -4.99
C PRO A 52 3.81 -23.22 -4.45
N GLN A 53 4.95 -22.91 -3.82
CA GLN A 53 5.70 -23.94 -3.12
C GLN A 53 5.07 -24.15 -1.75
N ASP A 54 5.02 -25.41 -1.32
CA ASP A 54 4.63 -25.73 0.04
C ASP A 54 5.57 -25.02 1.02
N PRO A 55 5.03 -24.31 2.03
CA PRO A 55 5.85 -23.71 3.06
C PRO A 55 6.74 -24.77 3.71
N GLN A 56 8.06 -24.55 3.67
CA GLN A 56 9.05 -25.49 4.23
C GLN A 56 9.26 -25.30 5.73
N ASP A 57 8.72 -24.22 6.30
CA ASP A 57 8.85 -23.87 7.70
C ASP A 57 7.64 -24.43 8.48
N PRO A 58 7.87 -25.20 9.57
CA PRO A 58 6.79 -25.79 10.38
C PRO A 58 5.85 -24.76 11.03
N ASP A 59 6.29 -23.51 11.20
CA ASP A 59 5.50 -22.43 11.78
C ASP A 59 4.81 -21.55 10.72
N SER A 60 4.93 -21.90 9.44
CA SER A 60 4.24 -21.15 8.37
C SER A 60 2.73 -21.35 8.43
N PRO A 61 1.94 -20.27 8.28
CA PRO A 61 0.49 -20.39 8.17
C PRO A 61 0.12 -21.12 6.87
N ASN A 62 -0.81 -22.07 6.96
CA ASN A 62 -1.35 -22.75 5.80
C ASN A 62 -2.30 -21.80 5.03
N LEU A 63 -1.76 -21.10 4.03
CA LEU A 63 -2.51 -20.19 3.19
C LEU A 63 -2.99 -20.91 1.93
N GLN A 64 -4.30 -21.00 1.76
CA GLN A 64 -4.89 -21.53 0.54
C GLN A 64 -4.65 -20.54 -0.60
N SER A 65 -3.97 -20.96 -1.68
CA SER A 65 -3.82 -20.13 -2.87
C SER A 65 -5.19 -19.88 -3.49
N GLY A 66 -5.67 -18.64 -3.46
CA GLY A 66 -6.96 -18.26 -4.04
C GLY A 66 -6.91 -18.31 -5.56
N GLY A 67 -7.86 -19.02 -6.18
CA GLY A 67 -8.12 -19.07 -7.61
C GLY A 67 -9.58 -18.78 -7.91
#